data_AF-A0AAY4E031-F1
#
_entry.id   AF-A0AAY4E031-F1
#
_cell.length_a   1.000
_cell.length_b   1.000
_cell.length_c   1.000
_cell.angle_alpha   90.00
_cell.angle_beta   90.00
_cell.angle_gamma   90.00
#
_symmetry.space_group_name_H-M   'P 1'
#
loop_
_entity.id
_entity.type
_entity.pdbx_description
1 polymer ?
#
loop_
_entity_poly.entity_id
_entity_poly.type
_entity_poly.pdbx_seq_one_letter_code
_entity_poly.pdbx_strand_id
1 'polypeptide(L)'
;LKGGGGLALLGDQEPRSGRVYTMYHGTHTRDAPAIISRGFRRSADGLLGAGVYVSRNIRKAECYPLGAHQNDRVVLKLSVRVGRVKRIDRDHHPQQKSWHQDGYDCAWVPPNCGVSAIKSGREEDCVWDPGRIAVRFSVFPLLSSVKLNFTPRSVDISKRQGCTNVKRADLATSTHSFFSPIEGNHVPFSLQTS
;
A
#
# COMPACT_ATOMS: atom_id res chain seq x y z
N LEU A 1 7.13 -28.28 -15.64
CA LEU A 1 6.50 -27.16 -14.90
C LEU A 1 7.45 -25.95 -14.97
N LYS A 2 7.28 -25.06 -15.95
CA LYS A 2 8.12 -23.85 -16.12
C LYS A 2 7.52 -22.69 -15.31
N GLY A 3 8.39 -21.96 -14.60
CA GLY A 3 8.07 -20.95 -13.60
C GLY A 3 7.17 -19.81 -14.09
N GLY A 4 6.14 -19.53 -13.30
CA GLY A 4 5.27 -18.37 -13.45
C GLY A 4 5.96 -17.10 -12.96
N GLY A 5 6.84 -16.53 -13.80
CA GLY A 5 7.18 -15.12 -13.68
C GLY A 5 5.92 -14.29 -13.93
N GLY A 6 5.50 -13.51 -12.94
CA GLY A 6 4.33 -12.63 -13.09
C GLY A 6 4.51 -11.73 -14.30
N LEU A 7 3.57 -11.80 -15.26
CA LEU A 7 3.58 -10.89 -16.40
C LEU A 7 3.49 -9.46 -15.89
N ALA A 8 4.55 -8.67 -16.13
CA ALA A 8 4.47 -7.23 -16.07
C ALA A 8 3.62 -6.78 -17.25
N LEU A 9 2.30 -6.72 -17.08
CA LEU A 9 1.45 -6.03 -18.05
C LEU A 9 1.74 -4.54 -17.91
N LEU A 10 2.04 -3.91 -19.05
CA LEU A 10 2.05 -2.47 -19.18
C LEU A 10 0.65 -1.93 -18.82
N GLY A 11 0.58 -0.71 -18.27
CA GLY A 11 -0.66 -0.09 -17.79
C GLY A 11 -1.70 0.22 -18.87
N ASP A 12 -1.44 -0.16 -20.11
CA ASP A 12 -2.29 0.03 -21.29
C ASP A 12 -3.14 -1.20 -21.64
N GLN A 13 -2.91 -2.35 -20.97
CA GLN A 13 -3.64 -3.58 -21.27
C GLN A 13 -4.79 -3.83 -20.30
N GLU A 14 -5.87 -4.44 -20.78
CA GLU A 14 -6.95 -4.91 -19.91
C GLU A 14 -6.43 -6.01 -18.96
N PRO A 15 -6.60 -5.85 -17.63
CA PRO A 15 -6.22 -6.89 -16.69
C PRO A 15 -7.14 -8.09 -16.89
N ARG A 16 -6.54 -9.25 -17.16
CA ARG A 16 -7.25 -10.51 -17.33
C ARG A 16 -7.66 -11.02 -15.95
N SER A 17 -8.93 -11.42 -15.84
CA SER A 17 -9.47 -11.98 -14.60
C SER A 17 -8.67 -13.21 -14.14
N GLY A 18 -8.57 -13.39 -12.82
CA GLY A 18 -7.88 -14.51 -12.17
C GLY A 18 -6.35 -14.44 -12.19
N ARG A 19 -5.76 -13.32 -12.64
CA ARG A 19 -4.31 -13.14 -12.70
C ARG A 19 -3.74 -12.41 -11.49
N VAL A 20 -2.41 -12.46 -11.39
CA VAL A 20 -1.62 -11.72 -10.41
C VAL A 20 -0.73 -10.73 -11.15
N TYR A 21 -0.74 -9.48 -10.72
CA TYR A 21 0.04 -8.41 -11.33
C TYR A 21 1.00 -7.76 -10.34
N THR A 22 2.11 -7.27 -10.88
CA THR A 22 2.94 -6.29 -10.17
C THR A 22 2.28 -4.93 -10.29
N MET A 23 1.99 -4.30 -9.15
CA MET A 23 1.36 -2.98 -9.07
C MET A 23 2.08 -2.13 -8.02
N TYR A 24 1.71 -0.87 -7.93
CA TYR A 24 2.36 0.14 -7.11
C TYR A 24 1.34 0.97 -6.34
N HIS A 25 1.70 1.36 -5.13
CA HIS A 25 0.91 2.26 -4.29
C HIS A 25 1.82 3.32 -3.67
N GLY A 26 1.55 4.59 -3.96
CA GLY A 26 2.21 5.72 -3.32
C GLY A 26 1.55 6.04 -1.98
N THR A 27 2.35 6.21 -0.94
CA THR A 27 1.88 6.51 0.41
C THR A 27 2.90 7.37 1.16
N HIS A 28 2.54 7.85 2.34
CA HIS A 28 3.50 8.56 3.17
C HIS A 28 4.57 7.64 3.73
N THR A 29 5.80 8.13 3.86
CA THR A 29 6.90 7.43 4.54
C THR A 29 6.52 6.96 5.94
N ARG A 30 5.77 7.77 6.69
CA ARG A 30 5.25 7.43 8.04
C ARG A 30 4.20 6.31 8.06
N ASP A 31 3.44 6.13 6.97
CA ASP A 31 2.35 5.15 6.91
C ASP A 31 2.83 3.79 6.38
N ALA A 32 3.94 3.78 5.65
CA ALA A 32 4.50 2.56 5.05
C ALA A 32 4.80 1.44 6.05
N PRO A 33 5.40 1.68 7.25
CA PRO A 33 5.63 0.62 8.23
C PRO A 33 4.34 -0.07 8.70
N ALA A 34 3.25 0.71 8.84
CA ALA A 34 1.95 0.17 9.21
C ALA A 34 1.38 -0.73 8.11
N ILE A 35 1.48 -0.30 6.85
CA ILE A 35 1.00 -1.08 5.70
C ILE A 35 1.81 -2.38 5.56
N ILE A 36 3.13 -2.31 5.76
CA ILE A 36 4.02 -3.48 5.65
C ILE A 36 3.71 -4.50 6.76
N SER A 37 3.53 -4.05 8.00
CA SER A 37 3.35 -4.94 9.16
C SER A 37 1.92 -5.46 9.31
N ARG A 38 0.91 -4.65 8.99
CA ARG A 38 -0.51 -4.95 9.25
C ARG A 38 -1.32 -5.16 7.98
N GLY A 39 -0.74 -4.94 6.81
CA GLY A 39 -1.44 -4.95 5.53
C GLY A 39 -2.19 -3.64 5.26
N PHE A 40 -2.87 -3.60 4.11
CA PHE A 40 -3.67 -2.46 3.72
C PHE A 40 -5.00 -2.40 4.47
N ARG A 41 -5.49 -1.18 4.68
CA ARG A 41 -6.87 -0.90 5.04
C ARG A 41 -7.56 -0.26 3.84
N ARG A 42 -8.77 -0.73 3.50
CA ARG A 42 -9.59 -0.12 2.45
C ARG A 42 -9.96 1.32 2.83
N SER A 43 -10.01 2.21 1.84
CA SER A 43 -10.70 3.49 2.02
C SER A 43 -12.21 3.28 2.10
N ALA A 44 -12.92 4.24 2.67
CA ALA A 44 -14.38 4.22 2.74
C ALA A 44 -15.06 4.63 1.41
N ASP A 45 -14.35 5.37 0.55
CA ASP A 45 -14.85 5.80 -0.76
C ASP A 45 -13.69 6.09 -1.73
N GLY A 46 -14.02 6.56 -2.93
CA GLY A 46 -13.12 7.06 -3.97
C GLY A 46 -13.82 7.07 -5.33
N LEU A 47 -13.05 7.20 -6.40
CA LEU A 47 -13.52 7.21 -7.79
C LEU A 47 -14.30 5.94 -8.11
N LEU A 48 -13.79 4.82 -7.61
CA LEU A 48 -14.32 3.47 -7.78
C LEU A 48 -14.98 2.95 -6.49
N GLY A 49 -15.35 3.84 -5.57
CA GLY A 49 -15.89 3.46 -4.26
C GLY A 49 -14.82 2.98 -3.28
N ALA A 50 -15.25 2.26 -2.23
CA ALA A 50 -14.37 1.73 -1.19
C ALA A 50 -13.41 0.66 -1.74
N GLY A 51 -12.14 0.72 -1.30
CA GLY A 51 -11.14 -0.27 -1.67
C GLY A 51 -9.71 0.23 -1.46
N VAL A 52 -8.75 -0.53 -1.98
CA VAL A 52 -7.33 -0.15 -2.02
C VAL A 52 -6.97 0.18 -3.46
N TYR A 53 -6.55 1.41 -3.67
CA TYR A 53 -6.19 1.92 -4.99
C TYR A 53 -4.73 1.62 -5.29
N VAL A 54 -4.50 1.07 -6.47
CA VAL A 54 -3.18 0.67 -6.95
C VAL A 54 -3.06 1.02 -8.43
N SER A 55 -1.84 1.12 -8.93
CA SER A 55 -1.57 1.36 -10.34
C SER A 55 -0.48 0.43 -10.85
N ARG A 56 -0.59 -0.01 -12.10
CA ARG A 56 0.50 -0.68 -12.82
C ARG A 56 1.58 0.29 -13.28
N ASN A 57 1.30 1.59 -13.24
CA ASN A 57 2.24 2.64 -13.61
C ASN A 57 2.95 3.21 -12.36
N ILE A 58 4.22 2.85 -12.18
CA ILE A 58 5.03 3.34 -11.04
C ILE A 58 5.10 4.87 -10.98
N ARG A 59 5.26 5.55 -12.12
CA ARG A 59 5.30 7.02 -12.18
C ARG A 59 3.97 7.67 -11.81
N LYS A 60 2.85 6.93 -11.86
CA LYS A 60 1.57 7.43 -11.33
C LYS A 60 1.60 7.32 -9.81
N ALA A 61 2.02 6.18 -9.28
CA ALA A 61 2.12 5.96 -7.83
C ALA A 61 3.09 6.94 -7.15
N GLU A 62 4.21 7.31 -7.80
CA GLU A 62 5.19 8.28 -7.28
C GLU A 62 4.62 9.68 -7.00
N CYS A 63 3.50 10.04 -7.65
CA CYS A 63 2.83 11.32 -7.44
C CYS A 63 2.01 11.36 -6.13
N TYR A 64 1.83 10.22 -5.45
CA TYR A 64 0.97 10.11 -4.28
C TYR A 64 1.74 9.93 -2.97
N PRO A 65 1.25 10.52 -1.87
CA PRO A 65 0.03 11.34 -1.79
C PRO A 65 0.18 12.71 -2.46
N LEU A 66 -0.92 13.23 -3.02
CA LEU A 66 -0.91 14.54 -3.70
C LEU A 66 -0.65 15.65 -2.68
N GLY A 67 0.10 16.67 -3.09
CA GLY A 67 0.48 17.79 -2.22
C GLY A 67 1.52 17.47 -1.14
N ALA A 68 1.88 16.19 -0.94
CA ALA A 68 2.97 15.82 -0.04
C ALA A 68 4.32 16.32 -0.58
N HIS A 69 5.27 16.60 0.31
CA HIS A 69 6.65 16.86 -0.11
C HIS A 69 7.26 15.57 -0.68
N GLN A 70 8.19 15.68 -1.65
CA GLN A 70 8.77 14.50 -2.30
C GLN A 70 9.48 13.56 -1.32
N ASN A 71 10.08 14.10 -0.26
CA ASN A 71 10.77 13.31 0.78
C ASN A 71 9.78 12.59 1.72
N ASP A 72 8.50 12.96 1.69
CA ASP A 72 7.45 12.33 2.50
C ASP A 72 6.69 11.25 1.73
N ARG A 73 7.06 10.99 0.47
CA ARG A 73 6.46 9.96 -0.37
C ARG A 73 7.34 8.72 -0.44
N VAL A 74 6.69 7.57 -0.49
CA VAL A 74 7.32 6.28 -0.78
C VAL A 74 6.38 5.44 -1.64
N VAL A 75 6.94 4.60 -2.51
CA VAL A 75 6.15 3.71 -3.35
C VAL A 75 6.34 2.27 -2.91
N LEU A 76 5.24 1.58 -2.65
CA LEU A 76 5.23 0.16 -2.34
C LEU A 76 5.04 -0.64 -3.62
N LYS A 77 5.90 -1.64 -3.86
CA LYS A 77 5.74 -2.63 -4.94
C LYS A 77 4.92 -3.80 -4.42
N LEU A 78 3.86 -4.12 -5.15
CA LEU A 78 2.80 -5.03 -4.73
C LEU A 78 2.68 -6.21 -5.67
N SER A 79 2.19 -7.33 -5.13
CA SER A 79 1.68 -8.47 -5.88
C SER A 79 0.18 -8.56 -5.59
N VAL A 80 -0.62 -8.27 -6.61
CA VAL A 80 -2.07 -8.06 -6.48
C VAL A 80 -2.81 -9.16 -7.22
N ARG A 81 -3.66 -9.91 -6.51
CA ARG A 81 -4.57 -10.91 -7.08
C ARG A 81 -5.88 -10.25 -7.48
N VAL A 82 -6.02 -9.85 -8.75
CA VAL A 82 -7.14 -9.02 -9.20
C VAL A 82 -8.48 -9.73 -9.28
N GLY A 83 -8.51 -11.07 -9.27
CA GLY A 83 -9.76 -11.82 -9.26
C GLY A 83 -10.67 -11.49 -10.45
N ARG A 84 -11.98 -11.34 -10.23
CA ARG A 84 -12.94 -10.86 -11.25
C ARG A 84 -12.83 -9.35 -11.39
N VAL A 85 -12.52 -8.87 -12.60
CA VAL A 85 -12.35 -7.43 -12.86
C VAL A 85 -13.61 -6.82 -13.48
N LYS A 86 -14.06 -5.69 -12.94
CA LYS A 86 -15.07 -4.83 -13.54
C LYS A 86 -14.40 -3.66 -14.26
N ARG A 87 -14.61 -3.56 -15.57
CA ARG A 87 -14.23 -2.38 -16.35
C ARG A 87 -15.21 -1.23 -16.08
N ILE A 88 -14.67 -0.05 -15.80
CA ILE A 88 -15.39 1.22 -15.58
C ILE A 88 -14.81 2.25 -16.56
N ASP A 89 -15.50 2.51 -17.68
CA ASP A 89 -14.93 3.21 -18.83
C ASP A 89 -15.78 4.38 -19.34
N ARG A 90 -16.68 4.88 -18.50
CA ARG A 90 -17.48 6.07 -18.76
C ARG A 90 -17.91 6.74 -17.47
N ASP A 91 -18.21 8.02 -17.54
CA ASP A 91 -18.85 8.73 -16.45
C ASP A 91 -20.23 8.14 -16.13
N HIS A 92 -20.62 8.23 -14.85
CA HIS A 92 -21.89 7.71 -14.35
C HIS A 92 -22.09 6.21 -14.62
N HIS A 93 -21.00 5.44 -14.66
CA HIS A 93 -21.11 3.99 -14.83
C HIS A 93 -21.95 3.40 -13.66
N PRO A 94 -23.00 2.60 -13.93
CA PRO A 94 -23.97 2.19 -12.89
C PRO A 94 -23.34 1.41 -11.73
N GLN A 95 -22.26 0.68 -12.02
CA GLN A 95 -21.49 -0.08 -11.02
C GLN A 95 -20.21 0.61 -10.56
N GLN A 96 -20.02 1.92 -10.81
CA GLN A 96 -18.77 2.63 -10.52
C GLN A 96 -18.31 2.47 -9.06
N LYS A 97 -19.25 2.49 -8.11
CA LYS A 97 -18.96 2.33 -6.67
C LYS A 97 -19.47 1.03 -6.04
N SER A 98 -20.28 0.25 -6.77
CA SER A 98 -20.99 -0.93 -6.24
C SER A 98 -20.55 -2.26 -6.88
N TRP A 99 -19.58 -2.26 -7.79
CA TRP A 99 -19.09 -3.46 -8.47
C TRP A 99 -18.76 -4.65 -7.55
N HIS A 100 -18.30 -4.40 -6.32
CA HIS A 100 -18.01 -5.46 -5.35
C HIS A 100 -19.26 -6.23 -4.90
N GLN A 101 -20.44 -5.61 -4.95
CA GLN A 101 -21.72 -6.24 -4.58
C GLN A 101 -22.13 -7.30 -5.60
N ASP A 102 -21.66 -7.18 -6.84
CA ASP A 102 -21.91 -8.13 -7.93
C ASP A 102 -20.80 -9.21 -8.04
N GLY A 103 -19.99 -9.33 -6.99
CA GLY A 103 -18.95 -10.34 -6.86
C GLY A 103 -17.70 -10.07 -7.70
N TYR A 104 -17.44 -8.80 -8.06
CA TYR A 104 -16.15 -8.39 -8.63
C TYR A 104 -15.15 -8.10 -7.51
N ASP A 105 -13.89 -8.44 -7.74
CA ASP A 105 -12.80 -8.30 -6.77
C ASP A 105 -11.97 -7.03 -7.00
N CYS A 106 -11.96 -6.55 -8.25
CA CYS A 106 -11.25 -5.36 -8.68
C CYS A 106 -12.14 -4.56 -9.64
N ALA A 107 -12.16 -3.23 -9.50
CA ALA A 107 -12.60 -2.33 -10.58
C ALA A 107 -11.38 -1.73 -11.27
N TRP A 108 -11.49 -1.52 -12.58
CA TRP A 108 -10.42 -0.99 -13.41
C TRP A 108 -10.96 0.09 -14.35
N VAL A 109 -10.28 1.24 -14.37
CA VAL A 109 -10.49 2.28 -15.37
C VAL A 109 -9.41 2.18 -16.45
N PRO A 110 -9.78 1.98 -17.73
CA PRO A 110 -8.82 1.98 -18.82
C PRO A 110 -8.16 3.35 -19.02
N PRO A 111 -6.93 3.39 -19.55
CA PRO A 111 -6.36 4.67 -19.96
C PRO A 111 -7.19 5.28 -21.10
N ASN A 112 -7.25 6.61 -21.14
CA ASN A 112 -7.88 7.40 -22.20
C ASN A 112 -9.35 7.02 -22.50
N CYS A 113 -10.11 6.51 -21.52
CA CYS A 113 -11.50 6.10 -21.71
C CYS A 113 -12.53 7.22 -21.57
N GLY A 114 -12.11 8.46 -21.29
CA GLY A 114 -13.03 9.61 -21.19
C GLY A 114 -13.77 9.74 -19.86
N VAL A 115 -13.41 8.97 -18.82
CA VAL A 115 -13.86 9.23 -17.43
C VAL A 115 -13.27 10.57 -16.97
N SER A 116 -14.12 11.59 -16.81
CA SER A 116 -13.71 12.99 -16.61
C SER A 116 -12.95 13.23 -15.31
N ALA A 117 -13.22 12.43 -14.29
CA ALA A 117 -12.51 12.47 -13.01
C ALA A 117 -11.03 12.08 -13.14
N ILE A 118 -10.64 11.32 -14.17
CA ILE A 118 -9.24 10.97 -14.43
C ILE A 118 -8.64 11.93 -15.46
N LYS A 119 -8.34 13.16 -15.02
CA LYS A 119 -7.73 14.21 -15.87
C LYS A 119 -6.41 13.78 -16.53
N SER A 120 -5.68 12.86 -15.90
CA SER A 120 -4.41 12.35 -16.44
C SER A 120 -4.58 11.35 -17.59
N GLY A 121 -5.79 10.81 -17.80
CA GLY A 121 -6.02 9.71 -18.75
C GLY A 121 -5.33 8.40 -18.39
N ARG A 122 -4.73 8.27 -17.19
CA ARG A 122 -3.97 7.08 -16.77
C ARG A 122 -4.86 6.09 -16.03
N GLU A 123 -4.63 4.81 -16.31
CA GLU A 123 -5.35 3.69 -15.70
C GLU A 123 -5.39 3.74 -14.16
N GLU A 124 -6.45 3.17 -13.59
CA GLU A 124 -6.59 3.01 -12.14
C GLU A 124 -7.24 1.69 -11.79
N ASP A 125 -6.67 0.95 -10.83
CA ASP A 125 -7.23 -0.27 -10.27
C ASP A 125 -7.66 -0.02 -8.82
N CYS A 126 -8.84 -0.52 -8.43
CA CYS A 126 -9.35 -0.49 -7.06
C CYS A 126 -9.73 -1.90 -6.62
N VAL A 127 -9.05 -2.40 -5.58
CA VAL A 127 -9.22 -3.77 -5.07
C VAL A 127 -10.07 -3.75 -3.80
N TRP A 128 -11.10 -4.60 -3.75
CA TRP A 128 -12.08 -4.58 -2.65
C TRP A 128 -11.50 -5.14 -1.35
N ASP A 129 -10.86 -6.30 -1.44
CA ASP A 129 -10.31 -7.03 -0.31
C ASP A 129 -8.78 -6.80 -0.20
N PRO A 130 -8.31 -6.11 0.85
CA PRO A 130 -6.88 -5.95 1.11
C PRO A 130 -6.10 -7.26 1.19
N GLY A 131 -6.72 -8.38 1.57
CA GLY A 131 -6.09 -9.70 1.64
C GLY A 131 -5.57 -10.21 0.29
N ARG A 132 -6.00 -9.60 -0.83
CA ARG A 132 -5.54 -9.88 -2.19
C ARG A 132 -4.23 -9.18 -2.55
N ILE A 133 -3.71 -8.32 -1.68
CA ILE A 133 -2.54 -7.48 -1.91
C ILE A 133 -1.41 -7.92 -0.99
N ALA A 134 -0.30 -8.35 -1.58
CA ALA A 134 0.94 -8.63 -0.86
C ALA A 134 2.00 -7.57 -1.17
N VAL A 135 2.54 -6.92 -0.13
CA VAL A 135 3.73 -6.07 -0.29
C VAL A 135 4.93 -6.95 -0.57
N ARG A 136 5.63 -6.71 -1.68
CA ARG A 136 6.84 -7.47 -2.05
C ARG A 136 8.10 -6.74 -1.61
N PHE A 137 8.18 -5.44 -1.91
CA PHE A 137 9.32 -4.60 -1.58
C PHE A 137 8.87 -3.14 -1.42
N SER A 138 9.51 -2.39 -0.52
CA SER A 138 9.44 -0.93 -0.50
C SER A 138 10.43 -0.36 -1.51
N VAL A 139 9.98 0.47 -2.46
CA VAL A 139 10.87 1.30 -3.26
C VAL A 139 11.07 2.58 -2.45
N PHE A 140 12.18 2.66 -1.70
CA PHE A 140 12.65 3.90 -1.08
C PHE A 140 12.74 5.01 -2.13
N PRO A 141 12.66 6.31 -1.77
CA PRO A 141 13.05 7.35 -2.71
C PRO A 141 14.43 7.00 -3.24
N LEU A 142 14.58 6.97 -4.56
CA LEU A 142 15.88 6.79 -5.20
C LEU A 142 16.80 7.87 -4.58
N LEU A 143 17.76 7.41 -3.79
CA LEU A 143 18.60 8.25 -2.93
C LEU A 143 19.16 9.47 -3.68
N SER A 144 18.93 10.66 -3.14
CA SER A 144 20.05 11.58 -2.91
C SER A 144 20.49 11.41 -1.44
N SER A 145 21.49 10.55 -1.26
CA SER A 145 22.44 10.49 -0.14
C SER A 145 21.92 10.65 1.29
N VAL A 146 21.53 9.54 1.92
CA VAL A 146 21.74 9.36 3.37
C VAL A 146 22.66 8.16 3.56
N LYS A 147 23.92 8.44 3.90
CA LYS A 147 24.84 7.41 4.41
C LYS A 147 24.34 6.98 5.78
N LEU A 148 23.64 5.85 5.85
CA LEU A 148 23.39 5.19 7.13
C LEU A 148 24.72 4.60 7.61
N ASN A 149 25.40 5.32 8.51
CA ASN A 149 26.54 4.78 9.24
C ASN A 149 26.00 3.79 10.28
N PHE A 150 25.89 2.53 9.89
CA PHE A 150 25.67 1.45 10.83
C PHE A 150 27.01 1.12 11.48
N THR A 151 27.23 1.57 12.72
CA THR A 151 28.31 1.02 13.55
C THR A 151 27.81 -0.30 14.14
N PRO A 152 28.41 -1.45 13.81
CA PRO A 152 28.07 -2.69 14.49
C PRO A 152 28.51 -2.56 15.96
N ARG A 153 27.58 -2.70 16.92
CA ARG A 153 27.98 -3.04 18.29
C ARG A 153 28.50 -4.47 18.25
N SER A 154 29.80 -4.65 18.47
CA SER A 154 30.37 -5.94 18.80
C SER A 154 29.70 -6.46 20.07
N VAL A 155 29.02 -7.60 19.98
CA VAL A 155 28.61 -8.37 21.15
C VAL A 155 29.86 -9.11 21.60
N ASP A 156 30.46 -8.67 22.70
CA ASP A 156 31.60 -9.34 23.32
C ASP A 156 31.09 -10.59 24.07
N ILE A 157 31.09 -11.74 23.40
CA ILE A 157 30.83 -13.04 24.02
C ILE A 157 32.16 -13.55 24.58
N SER A 158 32.63 -12.94 25.66
CA SER A 158 33.62 -13.57 26.52
C SER A 158 33.54 -13.00 27.94
N LYS A 159 32.87 -13.72 28.85
CA LYS A 159 33.36 -14.09 30.20
C LYS A 159 32.26 -14.54 31.16
N ARG A 160 32.45 -15.79 31.58
CA ARG A 160 32.41 -16.31 32.96
C ARG A 160 31.10 -16.86 33.54
N GLN A 161 31.27 -18.13 33.91
CA GLN A 161 30.56 -18.93 34.91
C GLN A 161 30.51 -18.25 36.30
N GLY A 162 29.49 -18.61 37.10
CA GLY A 162 29.66 -18.81 38.56
C GLY A 162 28.79 -18.01 39.53
N CYS A 163 27.70 -18.64 39.98
CA CYS A 163 27.23 -18.81 41.37
C CYS A 163 26.72 -17.65 42.29
N THR A 164 25.60 -17.97 42.96
CA THR A 164 25.07 -17.58 44.29
C THR A 164 24.08 -16.40 44.46
N ASN A 165 23.04 -16.72 45.25
CA ASN A 165 21.86 -15.94 45.70
C ASN A 165 22.21 -14.74 46.59
N VAL A 166 21.41 -13.65 46.56
CA VAL A 166 20.79 -12.94 47.74
C VAL A 166 19.56 -12.09 47.28
N LYS A 167 18.65 -11.90 48.25
CA LYS A 167 17.26 -11.41 48.37
C LYS A 167 16.89 -9.98 47.88
N ARG A 168 15.58 -9.87 47.54
CA ARG A 168 14.56 -8.78 47.67
C ARG A 168 14.99 -7.30 47.72
N ALA A 169 14.36 -6.50 46.86
CA ALA A 169 13.65 -5.26 47.23
C ALA A 169 12.64 -4.86 46.13
N ASP A 170 11.49 -4.35 46.55
CA ASP A 170 10.36 -3.83 45.75
C ASP A 170 10.71 -2.52 45.02
N LEU A 171 10.02 -2.18 43.91
CA LEU A 171 9.09 -1.03 43.82
C LEU A 171 8.60 -0.76 42.37
N ALA A 172 7.27 -0.69 42.25
CA ALA A 172 6.44 0.08 41.30
C ALA A 172 6.72 0.04 39.77
N THR A 173 5.79 -0.57 39.04
CA THR A 173 5.46 -0.16 37.66
C THR A 173 4.05 0.44 37.62
N SER A 174 4.01 1.74 37.35
CA SER A 174 2.81 2.51 37.04
C SER A 174 2.28 2.07 35.67
N THR A 175 1.07 1.54 35.62
CA THR A 175 0.32 1.31 34.40
C THR A 175 -0.34 2.61 33.95
N HIS A 176 0.28 3.34 33.02
CA HIS A 176 -0.39 4.40 32.29
C HIS A 176 -0.99 3.82 31.01
N SER A 177 -2.26 3.43 31.09
CA SER A 177 -3.11 3.10 29.97
C SER A 177 -3.53 4.38 29.24
N PHE A 178 -2.89 4.71 28.12
CA PHE A 178 -3.44 5.66 27.14
C PHE A 178 -2.90 5.31 25.74
N PHE A 179 -3.57 4.41 25.04
CA PHE A 179 -3.56 4.44 23.58
C PHE A 179 -4.93 4.92 23.14
N SER A 180 -5.02 6.23 22.87
CA SER A 180 -6.13 6.79 22.11
C SER A 180 -6.13 6.19 20.69
N PRO A 181 -7.31 5.93 20.11
CA PRO A 181 -7.39 5.46 18.74
C PRO A 181 -6.91 6.57 17.80
N ILE A 182 -5.92 6.27 16.96
CA ILE A 182 -5.51 7.16 15.88
C ILE A 182 -6.59 7.09 14.80
N GLU A 183 -7.58 7.97 14.90
CA GLU A 183 -8.42 8.35 13.77
C GLU A 183 -7.59 9.17 12.79
N GLY A 184 -6.80 8.47 11.97
CA GLY A 184 -6.17 9.05 10.80
C GLY A 184 -7.15 9.03 9.64
N ASN A 185 -7.65 10.21 9.25
CA ASN A 185 -8.37 10.45 8.00
C ASN A 185 -7.50 10.02 6.80
N HIS A 186 -7.66 8.77 6.38
CA HIS A 186 -7.08 8.28 5.12
C HIS A 186 -7.97 8.76 3.98
N VAL A 187 -7.56 9.86 3.35
CA VAL A 187 -8.15 10.34 2.11
C VAL A 187 -7.79 9.34 1.00
N PRO A 188 -8.75 8.81 0.24
CA PRO A 188 -8.45 7.84 -0.80
C PRO A 188 -7.64 8.47 -1.92
N PHE A 189 -6.84 7.62 -2.57
CA PHE A 189 -5.97 7.91 -3.72
C PHE A 189 -6.62 8.76 -4.83
N SER A 190 -7.96 8.76 -4.95
CA SER A 190 -8.64 9.54 -6.00
C SER A 190 -9.43 10.76 -5.49
N LEU A 191 -9.55 11.04 -4.19
CA LEU A 191 -10.38 12.15 -3.67
C LEU A 191 -9.58 13.37 -3.20
N GLN A 192 -8.29 13.45 -3.50
CA GLN A 192 -7.51 14.66 -3.21
C GLN A 192 -7.35 15.52 -4.47
N THR A 193 -8.45 16.09 -4.94
CA THR A 193 -8.41 17.29 -5.79
C THR A 193 -9.25 18.37 -5.13
N SER A 194 -8.59 19.38 -4.56
CA SER A 194 -9.17 20.72 -4.39
C SER A 194 -9.03 21.47 -5.71
#